data_AF-W9QRW4-F1
#
_entry.id   AF-W9QRW4-F1
#
_cell.length_a   1.000
_cell.length_b   1.000
_cell.length_c   1.000
_cell.angle_alpha   90.00
_cell.angle_beta   90.00
_cell.angle_gamma   90.00
#
_symmetry.space_group_name_H-M   'P 1'
#
loop_
_entity.id
_entity.type
_entity.pdbx_description
1 polymer ?
#
loop_
_entity_poly.entity_id
_entity_poly.type
_entity_poly.pdbx_seq_one_letter_code
_entity_poly.pdbx_strand_id
1 'polypeptide(L)'
;MDRILFLTVSQSPNVEQLRLRIWEFLMANDNLGPSYVIPEWNLQRPGKTNFLTLVVLDDVWSLQVLERLIFTIPGCTTLVVSRFKFPTLLDATYEVEFLRESEALALFCHYAFGQKSMPPDANHNLVQQIVSECVGLPLALKVIGASLRLQSEMYWLSAKNRLFRGEIICECDENYFLERMAITVNCLSDQVRECFLDLGAFPEDKKIPLDILINMWVELHDIDEQGAFVILVELTTKNLLTLVKDVRDGDGHTSYCDVAVTQHDVFRDLALHLSNPGNISERKRLLMPRREMGIPIEWERNSDQPFDAQIVSIHTGEMKEMDWFQMEFPKAEVLILNFSLEEYFLPPCNTCQSLGH
;
A
#
# COMPACT_ATOMS: atom_id res chain seq x y z
N MET A 1 19.67 2.00 -27.89
CA MET A 1 19.60 2.09 -26.42
C MET A 1 18.40 1.30 -25.99
N ASP A 2 18.58 0.38 -25.06
CA ASP A 2 17.49 -0.41 -24.50
C ASP A 2 16.64 0.48 -23.60
N ARG A 3 15.32 0.39 -23.70
CA ARG A 3 14.39 1.24 -22.94
C ARG A 3 13.58 0.39 -21.96
N ILE A 4 13.43 0.87 -20.74
CA ILE A 4 12.62 0.21 -19.70
C ILE A 4 11.52 1.16 -19.26
N LEU A 5 10.28 0.68 -19.24
CA LEU A 5 9.14 1.34 -18.60
C LEU A 5 8.69 0.48 -17.43
N PHE A 6 8.55 1.08 -16.26
CA PHE A 6 8.05 0.42 -15.06
C PHE A 6 6.71 1.07 -14.67
N LEU A 7 5.67 0.26 -14.52
CA LEU A 7 4.33 0.71 -14.15
C LEU A 7 3.78 -0.18 -13.03
N THR A 8 3.32 0.44 -11.95
CA THR A 8 2.55 -0.22 -10.90
C THR A 8 1.07 -0.24 -11.30
N VAL A 9 0.45 -1.41 -11.28
CA VAL A 9 -0.95 -1.60 -11.70
C VAL A 9 -1.90 -1.45 -10.52
N SER A 10 -1.61 -2.02 -9.34
CA SER A 10 -2.44 -2.00 -8.13
C SER A 10 -3.79 -2.73 -8.28
N GLN A 11 -4.54 -2.89 -7.18
CA GLN A 11 -5.81 -3.63 -7.19
C GLN A 11 -6.94 -2.92 -7.96
N SER A 12 -6.92 -1.59 -8.00
CA SER A 12 -7.95 -0.76 -8.64
C SER A 12 -7.35 0.21 -9.70
N PRO A 13 -6.76 -0.32 -10.78
CA PRO A 13 -6.02 0.46 -11.76
C PRO A 13 -6.91 1.41 -12.56
N ASN A 14 -6.38 2.60 -12.86
CA ASN A 14 -6.85 3.37 -14.01
C ASN A 14 -6.22 2.79 -15.28
N VAL A 15 -6.87 1.77 -15.85
CA VAL A 15 -6.37 1.02 -17.02
C VAL A 15 -6.13 1.93 -18.22
N GLU A 16 -6.99 2.93 -18.45
CA GLU A 16 -6.84 3.83 -19.60
C GLU A 16 -5.61 4.75 -19.46
N GLN A 17 -5.34 5.24 -18.25
CA GLN A 17 -4.12 5.99 -17.97
C GLN A 17 -2.86 5.14 -18.14
N LEU A 18 -2.89 3.87 -17.71
CA LEU A 18 -1.78 2.94 -17.90
C LEU A 18 -1.55 2.64 -19.39
N ARG A 19 -2.62 2.38 -20.16
CA ARG A 19 -2.54 2.19 -21.62
C ARG A 19 -1.95 3.39 -22.33
N LEU A 20 -2.36 4.60 -21.96
CA LEU A 20 -1.80 5.85 -22.47
C LEU A 20 -0.30 5.94 -22.24
N ARG A 21 0.17 5.69 -21.01
CA ARG A 21 1.60 5.73 -20.68
C ARG A 21 2.41 4.69 -21.45
N ILE A 22 1.91 3.45 -21.57
CA ILE A 22 2.54 2.40 -22.37
C ILE A 22 2.63 2.87 -23.83
N TRP A 23 1.52 3.38 -24.37
CA TRP A 23 1.44 3.87 -25.74
C TRP A 23 2.45 4.99 -26.01
N GLU A 24 2.44 6.05 -25.21
CA GLU A 24 3.38 7.17 -25.32
C GLU A 24 4.84 6.70 -25.27
N PHE A 25 5.14 5.77 -24.36
CA PHE A 25 6.49 5.22 -24.23
C PHE A 25 6.91 4.47 -25.50
N LEU A 26 6.04 3.63 -26.05
CA LEU A 26 6.30 2.88 -27.29
C LEU A 26 6.38 3.81 -28.52
N MET A 27 5.58 4.87 -28.53
CA MET A 27 5.44 5.82 -29.64
C MET A 27 6.41 7.00 -29.60
N ALA A 28 7.22 7.17 -28.56
CA ALA A 28 8.12 8.32 -28.42
C ALA A 28 9.11 8.54 -29.60
N ASN A 29 9.16 7.63 -30.58
CA ASN A 29 9.94 7.76 -31.82
C ASN A 29 9.11 8.15 -33.05
N ASP A 30 7.78 8.11 -32.97
CA ASP A 30 6.86 8.48 -34.06
C ASP A 30 6.38 9.92 -33.80
N ASN A 31 6.64 10.87 -34.70
CA ASN A 31 6.13 12.25 -34.62
C ASN A 31 4.60 12.24 -34.73
N LEU A 32 3.90 12.13 -33.60
CA LEU A 32 2.44 12.18 -33.55
C LEU A 32 1.97 13.63 -33.46
N GLY A 33 1.21 14.08 -34.47
CA GLY A 33 0.55 15.39 -34.46
C GLY A 33 -0.60 15.47 -33.44
N PRO A 34 -1.10 16.67 -33.13
CA PRO A 34 -2.05 16.94 -32.03
C PRO A 34 -3.46 16.35 -32.19
N SER A 35 -3.74 15.57 -33.23
CA SER A 35 -5.06 14.98 -33.51
C SER A 35 -5.08 13.45 -33.49
N TYR A 36 -4.11 12.80 -32.84
CA TYR A 36 -3.95 11.35 -32.91
C TYR A 36 -4.93 10.61 -31.99
N VAL A 37 -5.76 9.76 -32.56
CA VAL A 37 -6.71 8.89 -31.84
C VAL A 37 -5.97 7.62 -31.42
N ILE A 38 -6.07 7.25 -30.14
CA ILE A 38 -5.55 5.98 -29.62
C ILE A 38 -6.27 4.84 -30.37
N PRO A 39 -5.58 3.96 -31.09
CA PRO A 39 -6.24 2.85 -31.76
C PRO A 39 -6.89 1.88 -30.77
N GLU A 40 -7.84 1.07 -31.24
CA GLU A 40 -8.30 -0.10 -30.49
C GLU A 40 -7.10 -0.95 -30.03
N TRP A 41 -7.08 -1.34 -28.76
CA TRP A 41 -5.95 -2.02 -28.11
C TRP A 41 -5.85 -3.46 -28.56
N ASN A 42 -5.25 -3.65 -29.74
CA ASN A 42 -4.77 -4.91 -30.28
C ASN A 42 -3.55 -4.61 -31.16
N LEU A 43 -2.49 -4.11 -30.53
CA LEU A 43 -1.23 -3.76 -31.20
C LEU A 43 -0.50 -4.99 -31.69
N GLN A 44 -0.89 -5.50 -32.86
CA GLN A 44 -0.05 -6.35 -33.68
C GLN A 44 0.60 -5.45 -34.74
N ARG A 45 1.71 -4.80 -34.38
CA ARG A 45 2.49 -4.05 -35.38
C ARG A 45 3.38 -5.03 -36.14
N PRO A 46 3.29 -5.11 -37.49
CA PRO A 46 4.22 -5.87 -38.30
C PRO A 46 5.60 -5.18 -38.44
N GLY A 47 5.79 -4.02 -37.81
CA GLY A 47 7.05 -3.27 -37.79
C GLY A 47 7.90 -3.61 -36.56
N LYS A 48 9.14 -4.04 -36.80
CA LYS A 48 10.16 -4.26 -35.78
C LYS A 48 10.52 -2.91 -35.14
N THR A 49 10.46 -2.78 -33.82
CA THR A 49 11.08 -1.63 -33.16
C THR A 49 12.59 -1.72 -33.39
N ASN A 50 13.25 -0.60 -33.70
CA ASN A 50 14.72 -0.59 -33.85
C ASN A 50 15.46 -0.81 -32.51
N PHE A 51 14.73 -0.95 -31.40
CA PHE A 51 15.26 -1.02 -30.03
C PHE A 51 14.55 -2.09 -29.22
N LEU A 52 15.34 -2.79 -28.39
CA LEU A 52 14.81 -3.70 -27.38
C LEU A 52 14.14 -2.87 -26.27
N THR A 53 12.89 -3.20 -25.97
CA THR A 53 12.08 -2.47 -25.01
C THR A 53 11.53 -3.43 -23.97
N LEU A 54 11.68 -3.12 -22.68
CA LEU A 54 11.09 -3.87 -21.58
C LEU A 54 9.98 -3.03 -20.94
N VAL A 55 8.77 -3.59 -20.85
CA VAL A 55 7.67 -3.02 -20.07
C VAL A 55 7.42 -3.91 -18.87
N VAL A 56 7.61 -3.37 -17.67
CA VAL A 56 7.33 -4.05 -16.41
C VAL A 56 5.96 -3.60 -15.91
N LEU A 57 5.03 -4.54 -15.80
CA LEU A 57 3.74 -4.37 -15.15
C LEU A 57 3.84 -4.99 -13.76
N ASP A 58 4.06 -4.14 -12.77
CA ASP A 58 4.21 -4.53 -11.38
C ASP A 58 2.85 -4.58 -10.68
N ASP A 59 2.70 -5.55 -9.78
CA ASP A 59 1.52 -5.77 -8.95
C ASP A 59 0.18 -5.87 -9.72
N VAL A 60 0.07 -6.88 -10.58
CA VAL A 60 -1.16 -7.15 -11.37
C VAL A 60 -2.12 -8.08 -10.62
N TRP A 61 -3.37 -7.65 -10.44
CA TRP A 61 -4.35 -8.36 -9.59
C TRP A 61 -5.37 -9.25 -10.32
N SER A 62 -5.57 -9.07 -11.63
CA SER A 62 -6.59 -9.85 -12.35
C SER A 62 -6.24 -10.08 -13.82
N LEU A 63 -6.75 -11.20 -14.36
CA LEU A 63 -6.61 -11.53 -15.77
C LEU A 63 -7.27 -10.46 -16.65
N GLN A 64 -8.46 -9.96 -16.28
CA GLN A 64 -9.19 -8.98 -17.08
C GLN A 64 -8.41 -7.65 -17.23
N VAL A 65 -7.71 -7.23 -16.18
CA VAL A 65 -6.82 -6.06 -16.25
C VAL A 65 -5.64 -6.35 -17.16
N LEU A 66 -5.00 -7.51 -17.00
CA LEU A 66 -3.84 -7.88 -17.81
C LEU A 66 -4.18 -7.96 -19.31
N GLU A 67 -5.32 -8.55 -19.67
CA GLU A 67 -5.80 -8.63 -21.07
C GLU A 67 -5.88 -7.25 -21.73
N ARG A 68 -6.24 -6.21 -20.96
CA ARG A 68 -6.34 -4.82 -21.43
C ARG A 68 -5.02 -4.08 -21.48
N LEU A 69 -3.96 -4.61 -20.85
CA LEU A 69 -2.64 -3.99 -20.77
C LEU A 69 -1.58 -4.75 -21.57
N ILE A 70 -1.84 -6.00 -21.94
CA ILE A 70 -0.88 -6.81 -22.68
C ILE A 70 -0.87 -6.43 -24.16
N PHE A 71 0.29 -6.56 -24.79
CA PHE A 71 0.50 -6.25 -26.21
C PHE A 71 1.65 -7.11 -26.75
N THR A 72 1.72 -7.30 -28.07
CA THR A 72 2.74 -8.11 -28.71
C THR A 72 3.39 -7.33 -29.84
N ILE A 73 4.56 -6.76 -29.57
CA ILE A 73 5.32 -5.98 -30.55
C ILE A 73 6.71 -6.62 -30.70
N PRO A 74 7.15 -6.97 -31.94
CA PRO A 74 8.48 -7.51 -32.15
C PRO A 74 9.58 -6.58 -31.64
N GLY A 75 10.38 -7.05 -30.69
CA GLY A 75 11.42 -6.27 -30.02
C GLY A 75 11.01 -5.68 -28.66
N CYS A 76 9.76 -5.89 -28.25
CA CYS A 76 9.29 -5.54 -26.91
C CYS A 76 9.04 -6.80 -26.08
N THR A 77 9.50 -6.79 -24.83
CA THR A 77 9.22 -7.83 -23.83
C THR A 77 8.38 -7.22 -22.72
N THR A 78 7.34 -7.91 -22.29
CA THR A 78 6.54 -7.53 -21.12
C THR A 78 6.89 -8.47 -19.96
N LEU A 79 7.33 -7.89 -18.85
CA LEU A 79 7.50 -8.61 -17.58
C LEU A 79 6.31 -8.29 -16.68
N VAL A 80 5.61 -9.31 -16.21
CA VAL A 80 4.48 -9.15 -15.29
C VAL A 80 4.89 -9.68 -13.93
N VAL A 81 4.73 -8.86 -12.89
CA VAL A 81 4.90 -9.27 -11.49
C VAL A 81 3.50 -9.32 -10.87
N SER A 82 3.16 -10.47 -10.28
CA SER A 82 1.83 -10.71 -9.73
C SER A 82 1.87 -11.79 -8.66
N ARG A 83 0.90 -11.74 -7.74
CA ARG A 83 0.58 -12.82 -6.79
C ARG A 83 -0.16 -13.99 -7.45
N PHE A 84 -0.68 -13.80 -8.67
CA PHE A 84 -1.45 -14.78 -9.41
C PHE A 84 -0.72 -15.25 -10.68
N LYS A 85 -1.04 -16.47 -11.13
CA LYS A 85 -0.50 -17.03 -12.38
C LYS A 85 -1.45 -16.73 -13.54
N PHE A 86 -0.89 -16.30 -14.67
CA PHE A 86 -1.65 -16.01 -15.90
C PHE A 86 -1.18 -16.87 -17.08
N PRO A 87 -1.31 -18.20 -17.00
CA PRO A 87 -0.74 -19.13 -17.99
C PRO A 87 -1.36 -19.01 -19.39
N THR A 88 -2.53 -18.38 -19.49
CA THR A 88 -3.25 -18.20 -20.76
C THR A 88 -2.70 -17.06 -21.61
N LEU A 89 -1.99 -16.09 -21.01
CA LEU A 89 -1.50 -14.89 -21.69
C LEU A 89 0.02 -14.78 -21.75
N LEU A 90 0.74 -15.48 -20.86
CA LEU A 90 2.17 -15.34 -20.70
C LEU A 90 2.91 -16.60 -21.19
N ASP A 91 3.97 -16.38 -21.99
CA ASP A 91 4.77 -17.45 -22.58
C ASP A 91 5.60 -18.22 -21.55
N ALA A 92 5.99 -17.56 -20.46
CA ALA A 92 6.80 -18.13 -19.39
C ALA A 92 6.38 -17.57 -18.03
N THR A 93 6.45 -18.40 -17.00
CA THR A 93 6.19 -18.02 -15.61
C THR A 93 7.39 -18.40 -14.76
N TYR A 94 7.82 -17.48 -13.90
CA TYR A 94 8.84 -17.72 -12.88
C TYR A 94 8.20 -17.54 -11.51
N GLU A 95 8.26 -18.58 -10.67
CA GLU A 95 7.73 -18.53 -9.31
C GLU A 95 8.84 -18.07 -8.36
N VAL A 96 8.61 -16.98 -7.65
CA VAL A 96 9.56 -16.48 -6.66
C VAL A 96 9.46 -17.36 -5.42
N GLU A 97 10.54 -18.08 -5.12
CA GLU A 97 10.63 -18.96 -3.96
C GLU A 97 10.80 -18.16 -2.66
N PHE A 98 10.35 -18.75 -1.54
CA PHE A 98 10.69 -18.25 -0.20
C PHE A 98 12.19 -18.30 0.05
N LEU A 99 12.68 -17.43 0.94
CA LEU A 99 14.09 -17.44 1.32
C LEU A 99 14.44 -18.75 2.03
N ARG A 100 15.61 -19.29 1.69
CA ARG A 100 16.16 -20.45 2.41
C ARG A 100 16.53 -20.05 3.83
N GLU A 101 16.60 -21.01 4.73
CA GLU A 101 16.88 -20.77 6.15
C GLU A 101 18.11 -19.89 6.40
N SER A 102 19.21 -20.12 5.67
CA SER A 102 20.44 -19.32 5.79
C SER A 102 20.26 -17.88 5.30
N GLU A 103 19.51 -17.67 4.23
CA GLU A 103 19.21 -16.35 3.67
C GLU A 103 18.23 -15.59 4.57
N ALA A 104 17.22 -16.29 5.08
CA ALA A 104 16.24 -15.76 6.02
C ALA A 104 16.90 -15.30 7.33
N LEU A 105 17.77 -16.13 7.91
CA LEU A 105 18.55 -15.79 9.10
C LEU A 105 19.45 -14.58 8.83
N ALA A 106 20.13 -14.55 7.68
CA ALA A 106 21.02 -13.44 7.34
C ALA A 106 20.25 -12.12 7.16
N LEU A 107 19.07 -12.16 6.53
CA LEU A 107 18.19 -11.01 6.36
C LEU A 107 17.67 -10.52 7.71
N PHE A 108 17.17 -11.42 8.55
CA PHE A 108 16.71 -11.07 9.90
C PHE A 108 17.82 -10.43 10.73
N CYS A 109 19.02 -11.05 10.75
CA CYS A 109 20.16 -10.50 11.47
C CYS A 109 20.54 -9.10 10.98
N HIS A 110 20.46 -8.87 9.67
CA HIS A 110 20.76 -7.56 9.09
C HIS A 110 19.86 -6.47 9.68
N TYR A 111 18.57 -6.75 9.82
CA TYR A 111 17.63 -5.77 10.37
C TYR A 111 17.61 -5.71 11.90
N ALA A 112 17.81 -6.84 12.60
CA ALA A 112 17.79 -6.88 14.06
C ALA A 112 19.10 -6.41 14.71
N PHE A 113 20.24 -6.73 14.10
CA PHE A 113 21.57 -6.49 14.65
C PHE A 113 22.42 -5.54 13.81
N GLY A 114 22.00 -5.17 12.60
CA GLY A 114 22.79 -4.34 11.68
C GLY A 114 23.89 -5.10 10.94
N GLN A 115 23.95 -6.44 11.05
CA GLN A 115 24.96 -7.30 10.44
C GLN A 115 24.35 -8.61 9.94
N LYS A 116 24.93 -9.23 8.91
CA LYS A 116 24.35 -10.44 8.27
C LYS A 116 24.51 -11.73 9.09
N SER A 117 25.26 -11.68 10.19
CA SER A 117 25.49 -12.81 11.08
C SER A 117 25.00 -12.49 12.47
N MET A 118 24.61 -13.51 13.22
CA MET A 118 24.22 -13.32 14.62
C MET A 118 25.43 -12.93 15.49
N PRO A 119 25.29 -11.93 16.37
CA PRO A 119 26.31 -11.60 17.36
C PRO A 119 26.58 -12.77 18.32
N PRO A 120 27.82 -12.96 18.81
CA PRO A 120 28.16 -14.08 19.72
C PRO A 120 27.40 -14.07 21.06
N ASP A 121 26.95 -12.90 21.49
CA ASP A 121 26.22 -12.65 22.74
C ASP A 121 24.70 -12.76 22.58
N ALA A 122 24.19 -12.90 21.35
CA ALA A 122 22.76 -13.05 21.10
C ALA A 122 22.28 -14.46 21.50
N ASN A 123 21.01 -14.56 21.91
CA ASN A 123 20.39 -15.86 22.20
C ASN A 123 20.07 -16.61 20.89
N HIS A 124 20.98 -17.48 20.46
CA HIS A 124 20.87 -18.25 19.21
C HIS A 124 19.55 -18.98 19.03
N ASN A 125 19.06 -19.63 20.09
CA ASN A 125 17.83 -20.41 20.05
C ASN A 125 16.61 -19.50 19.84
N LEU A 126 16.55 -18.38 20.59
CA LEU A 126 15.46 -17.41 20.45
C LEU A 126 15.41 -16.79 19.06
N VAL A 127 16.56 -16.40 18.50
CA VAL A 127 16.67 -15.86 17.15
C VAL A 127 16.15 -16.87 16.12
N GLN A 128 16.63 -18.12 16.18
CA GLN A 128 16.21 -19.17 15.25
C GLN A 128 14.71 -19.44 15.32
N GLN A 129 14.13 -19.47 16.52
CA GLN A 129 12.69 -19.66 16.70
C GLN A 129 11.87 -18.52 16.10
N ILE A 130 12.30 -17.28 16.25
CA ILE A 130 11.60 -16.13 15.64
C ILE A 130 11.71 -16.17 14.11
N VAL A 131 12.90 -16.48 13.60
CA VAL A 131 13.14 -16.59 12.15
C VAL A 131 12.32 -17.71 11.52
N SER A 132 12.18 -18.86 12.19
CA SER A 132 11.36 -19.97 11.69
C SER A 132 9.89 -19.61 11.59
N GLU A 133 9.36 -18.81 12.52
CA GLU A 133 7.97 -18.32 12.46
C GLU A 133 7.72 -17.36 11.29
N CYS A 134 8.77 -16.72 10.75
CA CYS A 134 8.65 -15.85 9.58
C CYS A 134 8.57 -16.63 8.26
N VAL A 135 8.72 -17.97 8.27
CA VAL A 135 8.58 -18.90 7.12
C VAL A 135 9.29 -18.46 5.83
N GLY A 136 10.44 -17.78 5.95
CA GLY A 136 11.23 -17.33 4.80
C GLY A 136 10.64 -16.14 4.03
N LEU A 137 9.62 -15.45 4.57
CA LEU A 137 9.03 -14.24 3.98
C LEU A 137 9.94 -13.02 4.19
N PRO A 138 10.48 -12.39 3.12
CA PRO A 138 11.42 -11.27 3.26
C PRO A 138 10.86 -10.09 4.05
N LEU A 139 9.59 -9.73 3.81
CA LEU A 139 8.92 -8.61 4.48
C LEU A 139 8.77 -8.86 5.99
N ALA A 140 8.32 -10.07 6.36
CA ALA A 140 8.18 -10.49 7.75
C ALA A 140 9.51 -10.40 8.51
N LEU A 141 10.56 -10.99 7.93
CA LEU A 141 11.91 -10.99 8.51
C LEU A 141 12.46 -9.57 8.69
N LYS A 142 12.23 -8.71 7.69
CA LYS A 142 12.65 -7.30 7.72
C LYS A 142 11.98 -6.53 8.85
N VAL A 143 10.65 -6.60 8.95
CA VAL A 143 9.89 -5.79 9.92
C VAL A 143 10.00 -6.33 11.33
N ILE A 144 9.91 -7.65 11.52
CA ILE A 144 10.09 -8.25 12.85
C ILE A 144 11.53 -8.02 13.33
N GLY A 145 12.52 -8.24 12.47
CA GLY A 145 13.92 -7.97 12.80
C GLY A 145 14.14 -6.51 13.21
N ALA A 146 13.66 -5.55 12.40
CA ALA A 146 13.77 -4.14 12.71
C ALA A 146 13.03 -3.72 13.99
N SER A 147 11.88 -4.33 14.27
CA SER A 147 11.09 -4.07 15.49
C SER A 147 11.78 -4.55 16.77
N LEU A 148 12.61 -5.60 16.65
CA LEU A 148 13.37 -6.18 17.76
C LEU A 148 14.75 -5.52 17.97
N ARG A 149 15.18 -4.67 17.03
CA ARG A 149 16.47 -3.98 17.10
C ARG A 149 16.56 -3.12 18.36
N LEU A 150 17.67 -3.24 19.07
CA LEU A 150 17.97 -2.54 20.33
C LEU A 150 16.95 -2.78 21.46
N GLN A 151 16.09 -3.80 21.33
CA GLN A 151 15.15 -4.21 22.38
C GLN A 151 15.78 -5.21 23.34
N SER A 152 15.23 -5.27 24.56
CA SER A 152 15.68 -6.24 25.57
C SER A 152 15.30 -7.68 25.20
N GLU A 153 16.04 -8.68 25.69
CA GLU A 153 15.72 -10.09 25.46
C GLU A 153 14.31 -10.47 25.96
N MET A 154 13.82 -9.84 27.03
CA MET A 154 12.44 -10.02 27.50
C MET A 154 11.41 -9.59 26.46
N TYR A 155 11.69 -8.53 25.71
CA TYR A 155 10.84 -8.08 24.61
C TYR A 155 10.87 -9.08 23.44
N TRP A 156 12.04 -9.65 23.14
CA TRP A 156 12.17 -10.70 22.13
C TRP A 156 11.39 -11.96 22.51
N LEU A 157 11.44 -12.38 23.78
CA LEU A 157 10.63 -13.49 24.30
C LEU A 157 9.14 -13.20 24.20
N SER A 158 8.72 -11.97 24.49
CA SER A 158 7.33 -11.55 24.30
C SER A 158 6.91 -11.64 22.83
N ALA A 159 7.70 -11.08 21.91
CA ALA A 159 7.43 -11.14 20.47
C ALA A 159 7.35 -12.59 19.97
N LYS A 160 8.28 -13.45 20.39
CA LYS A 160 8.23 -14.89 20.14
C LYS A 160 6.89 -15.48 20.62
N ASN A 161 6.53 -15.28 21.88
CA ASN A 161 5.30 -15.85 22.43
C ASN A 161 4.04 -15.39 21.68
N ARG A 162 4.05 -14.17 21.14
CA ARG A 162 2.95 -13.65 20.32
C ARG A 162 2.92 -14.26 18.92
N LEU A 163 4.08 -14.47 18.30
CA LEU A 163 4.22 -15.23 17.04
C LEU A 163 3.66 -16.64 17.19
N PHE A 164 4.00 -17.32 18.29
CA PHE A 164 3.46 -18.64 18.60
C PHE A 164 1.97 -18.63 18.97
N ARG A 165 1.47 -17.58 19.62
CA ARG A 165 0.03 -17.46 19.97
C ARG A 165 -0.86 -17.12 18.79
N GLY A 166 -0.31 -16.70 17.64
CA GLY A 166 -1.05 -16.57 16.37
C GLY A 166 -1.47 -17.91 15.78
N GLU A 167 -1.85 -18.88 16.62
CA GLU A 167 -2.25 -20.22 16.25
C GLU A 167 -3.61 -20.22 15.53
N ILE A 168 -3.53 -20.50 14.22
CA ILE A 168 -4.47 -21.17 13.31
C ILE A 168 -5.96 -21.03 13.67
N ILE A 169 -6.61 -20.03 13.08
CA ILE A 169 -8.05 -20.05 12.82
C ILE A 169 -8.25 -19.79 11.32
N CYS A 170 -8.54 -20.86 10.60
CA CYS A 170 -8.99 -20.93 9.19
C CYS A 170 -7.97 -20.63 8.08
N GLU A 171 -7.94 -21.55 7.11
CA GLU A 171 -7.24 -21.47 5.83
C GLU A 171 -7.85 -20.36 4.94
N CYS A 172 -7.38 -19.12 5.12
CA CYS A 172 -7.38 -18.10 4.09
C CYS A 172 -6.01 -17.42 4.14
N ASP A 173 -5.21 -17.63 3.09
CA ASP A 173 -3.77 -17.37 3.04
C ASP A 173 -3.41 -15.89 3.35
N GLU A 174 -4.29 -14.95 2.99
CA GLU A 174 -4.06 -13.52 3.21
C GLU A 174 -4.31 -13.08 4.67
N ASN A 175 -5.42 -13.48 5.28
CA ASN A 175 -5.73 -13.14 6.68
C ASN A 175 -4.70 -13.76 7.64
N TYR A 176 -4.24 -14.97 7.33
CA TYR A 176 -3.17 -15.63 8.08
C TYR A 176 -1.88 -14.81 8.08
N PHE A 177 -1.49 -14.29 6.92
CA PHE A 177 -0.32 -13.44 6.80
C PHE A 177 -0.49 -12.11 7.53
N LEU A 178 -1.66 -11.48 7.46
CA LEU A 178 -1.97 -10.25 8.19
C LEU A 178 -1.89 -10.46 9.71
N GLU A 179 -2.43 -11.56 10.25
CA GLU A 179 -2.32 -11.89 11.68
C GLU A 179 -0.87 -12.04 12.14
N ARG A 180 -0.02 -12.67 11.31
CA ARG A 180 1.43 -12.75 11.59
C ARG A 180 2.09 -11.37 11.58
N MET A 181 1.70 -10.50 10.64
CA MET A 181 2.24 -9.14 10.57
C MET A 181 1.71 -8.25 11.69
N ALA A 182 0.52 -8.53 12.25
CA ALA A 182 -0.08 -7.77 13.34
C ALA A 182 0.82 -7.69 14.58
N ILE A 183 1.73 -8.64 14.78
CA ILE A 183 2.66 -8.65 15.90
C ILE A 183 3.60 -7.44 15.87
N THR A 184 4.00 -7.00 14.67
CA THR A 184 4.86 -5.82 14.48
C THR A 184 4.15 -4.56 14.97
N VAL A 185 2.85 -4.46 14.70
CA VAL A 185 1.97 -3.36 15.11
C VAL A 185 1.63 -3.43 16.59
N ASN A 186 1.33 -4.63 17.10
CA ASN A 186 0.98 -4.80 18.50
C ASN A 186 2.18 -4.65 19.46
N CYS A 187 3.39 -4.56 18.90
CA CYS A 187 4.65 -4.27 19.59
C CYS A 187 4.89 -2.75 19.76
N LEU A 188 4.13 -1.92 19.05
CA LEU A 188 4.17 -0.46 19.14
C LEU A 188 3.48 0.03 20.43
N SER A 189 3.82 1.24 20.87
CA SER A 189 3.01 1.93 21.88
C SER A 189 1.61 2.22 21.34
N ASP A 190 0.63 2.40 22.23
CA ASP A 190 -0.76 2.65 21.80
C ASP A 190 -0.86 3.86 20.85
N GLN A 191 -0.12 4.94 21.13
CA GLN A 191 -0.12 6.15 20.29
C GLN A 191 0.48 5.90 18.90
N VAL A 192 1.64 5.22 18.82
CA VAL A 192 2.28 4.88 17.54
C VAL A 192 1.41 3.90 16.74
N ARG A 193 0.74 2.97 17.42
CA ARG A 193 -0.22 2.05 16.82
C ARG A 193 -1.39 2.81 16.20
N GLU A 194 -2.00 3.75 16.93
CA GLU A 194 -3.13 4.52 16.40
C GLU A 194 -2.73 5.32 15.14
N CYS A 195 -1.56 5.97 15.16
CA CYS A 195 -1.02 6.67 13.99
C CYS A 195 -0.77 5.72 12.81
N PHE A 196 -0.30 4.50 13.06
CA PHE A 196 -0.14 3.47 12.03
C PHE A 196 -1.49 3.08 11.40
N LEU A 197 -2.53 2.90 12.22
CA LEU A 197 -3.87 2.52 11.73
C LEU A 197 -4.49 3.60 10.85
N ASP A 198 -4.21 4.88 11.12
CA ASP A 198 -4.70 5.99 10.29
C ASP A 198 -4.16 5.95 8.86
N LEU A 199 -2.98 5.35 8.66
CA LEU A 199 -2.40 5.21 7.31
C LEU A 199 -3.28 4.39 6.37
N GLY A 200 -4.12 3.51 6.90
CA GLY A 200 -5.12 2.77 6.12
C GLY A 200 -6.13 3.67 5.39
N ALA A 201 -6.25 4.94 5.81
CA ALA A 201 -7.12 5.91 5.17
C ALA A 201 -6.60 6.40 3.82
N PHE A 202 -5.31 6.22 3.53
CA PHE A 202 -4.74 6.62 2.25
C PHE A 202 -4.86 5.50 1.22
N PRO A 203 -4.95 5.82 -0.07
CA PRO A 203 -4.95 4.84 -1.15
C PRO A 203 -3.62 4.09 -1.26
N GLU A 204 -3.71 2.84 -1.72
CA GLU A 204 -2.58 1.99 -2.08
C GLU A 204 -1.71 2.66 -3.17
N ASP A 205 -0.39 2.41 -3.11
CA ASP A 205 0.62 2.88 -4.07
C ASP A 205 0.64 4.39 -4.35
N LYS A 206 0.10 5.21 -3.44
CA LYS A 206 0.20 6.66 -3.52
C LYS A 206 1.24 7.19 -2.53
N LYS A 207 1.94 8.21 -3.00
CA LYS A 207 2.75 9.08 -2.16
C LYS A 207 1.82 9.92 -1.31
N ILE A 208 1.96 9.82 0.00
CA ILE A 208 1.24 10.65 0.97
C ILE A 208 2.15 11.85 1.29
N PRO A 209 1.73 13.09 1.02
CA PRO A 209 2.50 14.27 1.39
C PRO A 209 2.77 14.28 2.91
N LEU A 210 4.01 14.53 3.31
CA LEU A 210 4.41 14.42 4.71
C LEU A 210 3.68 15.42 5.60
N ASP A 211 3.47 16.64 5.12
CA ASP A 211 2.73 17.71 5.79
C ASP A 211 1.27 17.30 6.07
N ILE A 212 0.60 16.68 5.10
CA ILE A 212 -0.76 16.16 5.28
C ILE A 212 -0.80 15.11 6.37
N LEU A 213 0.15 14.16 6.37
CA LEU A 213 0.20 13.10 7.37
C LEU A 213 0.46 13.63 8.79
N ILE A 214 1.43 14.55 8.93
CA ILE A 214 1.79 15.14 10.22
C ILE A 214 0.61 15.96 10.77
N ASN A 215 0.00 16.83 9.97
CA ASN A 215 -1.16 17.63 10.40
C ASN A 215 -2.33 16.75 10.82
N MET A 216 -2.58 15.67 10.09
CA MET A 216 -3.62 14.70 10.43
C MET A 216 -3.37 14.08 11.81
N TRP A 217 -2.14 13.66 12.11
CA TRP A 217 -1.81 13.08 13.42
C TRP A 217 -1.84 14.09 14.57
N VAL A 218 -1.40 15.32 14.32
CA VAL A 218 -1.45 16.43 15.29
C VAL A 218 -2.91 16.69 15.72
N GLU A 219 -3.82 16.78 14.76
CA GLU A 219 -5.24 17.04 15.03
C GLU A 219 -5.92 15.86 15.74
N LEU A 220 -5.75 14.63 15.21
CA LEU A 220 -6.48 13.45 15.71
C LEU A 220 -6.01 12.95 17.09
N HIS A 221 -4.73 13.14 17.42
CA HIS A 221 -4.12 12.54 18.62
C HIS A 221 -3.63 13.55 19.65
N ASP A 222 -3.93 14.84 19.46
CA ASP A 222 -3.54 15.94 20.35
C ASP A 222 -2.03 15.89 20.69
N ILE A 223 -1.21 15.74 19.64
CA ILE A 223 0.25 15.75 19.73
C ILE A 223 0.82 16.97 19.04
N ASP A 224 2.00 17.44 19.48
CA ASP A 224 2.73 18.46 18.74
C ASP A 224 3.40 17.87 17.49
N GLU A 225 3.83 18.75 16.57
CA GLU A 225 4.53 18.35 15.35
C GLU A 225 5.77 17.51 15.67
N GLN A 226 6.51 17.84 16.72
CA GLN A 226 7.69 17.09 17.15
C GLN A 226 7.34 15.65 17.54
N GLY A 227 6.26 15.45 18.29
CA GLY A 227 5.71 14.15 18.64
C GLY A 227 5.33 13.35 17.40
N ALA A 228 4.63 13.96 16.44
CA ALA A 228 4.28 13.34 15.17
C ALA A 228 5.54 12.92 14.37
N PHE A 229 6.60 13.73 14.38
CA PHE A 229 7.88 13.37 13.76
C PHE A 229 8.59 12.20 14.44
N VAL A 230 8.54 12.12 15.77
CA VAL A 230 9.10 10.97 16.51
C VAL A 230 8.39 9.68 16.10
N ILE A 231 7.06 9.72 15.99
CA ILE A 231 6.24 8.58 15.52
C ILE A 231 6.62 8.19 14.09
N LEU A 232 6.73 9.17 13.19
CA LEU A 232 7.16 8.95 11.79
C LEU A 232 8.52 8.24 11.72
N VAL A 233 9.51 8.75 12.46
CA VAL A 233 10.87 8.18 12.50
C VAL A 233 10.84 6.77 13.06
N GLU A 234 10.02 6.52 14.09
CA GLU A 234 9.85 5.20 14.67
C GLU A 234 9.26 4.19 13.67
N LEU A 235 8.16 4.55 12.99
CA LEU A 235 7.53 3.71 11.96
C LEU A 235 8.49 3.43 10.80
N THR A 236 9.26 4.43 10.37
CA THR A 236 10.27 4.29 9.32
C THR A 236 11.42 3.37 9.76
N THR A 237 11.91 3.52 10.98
CA THR A 237 12.99 2.68 11.55
C THR A 237 12.55 1.22 11.67
N LYS A 238 11.27 0.98 11.96
CA LYS A 238 10.66 -0.36 11.99
C LYS A 238 10.29 -0.89 10.61
N ASN A 239 10.55 -0.13 9.54
CA ASN A 239 10.21 -0.47 8.15
C ASN A 239 8.71 -0.66 7.88
N LEU A 240 7.85 0.02 8.65
CA LEU A 240 6.40 0.07 8.43
C LEU A 240 6.00 1.20 7.46
N LEU A 241 6.89 2.18 7.28
CA LEU A 241 6.77 3.30 6.34
C LEU A 241 8.10 3.53 5.64
N THR A 242 8.05 4.12 4.45
CA THR A 242 9.24 4.55 3.71
C THR A 242 9.15 6.04 3.39
N LEU A 243 10.21 6.79 3.70
CA LEU A 243 10.35 8.19 3.31
C LEU A 243 10.89 8.27 1.88
N VAL A 244 10.20 9.04 1.04
CA VAL A 244 10.56 9.29 -0.35
C VAL A 244 10.73 10.79 -0.54
N LYS A 245 11.89 11.20 -1.03
CA LYS A 245 12.13 12.60 -1.40
C LYS A 245 11.89 12.77 -2.90
N ASP A 246 10.93 13.61 -3.29
CA ASP A 246 10.78 14.00 -4.69
C ASP A 246 11.83 15.06 -5.01
N VAL A 247 12.88 14.66 -5.74
CA VAL A 247 13.86 15.59 -6.28
C VAL A 247 13.25 16.20 -7.54
N ARG A 248 12.35 17.17 -7.37
CA ARG A 248 12.04 18.11 -8.46
C ARG A 248 13.18 19.14 -8.53
N ASP A 249 13.58 19.45 -9.75
CA ASP A 249 14.81 20.16 -10.13
C ASP A 249 15.20 21.38 -9.27
N GLY A 250 16.46 21.39 -8.81
CA GLY A 250 17.32 22.55 -9.02
C GLY A 250 17.30 23.76 -8.07
N ASP A 251 16.66 23.73 -6.90
CA ASP A 251 16.88 24.79 -5.89
C ASP A 251 17.24 24.21 -4.50
N GLY A 252 18.28 24.80 -3.89
CA GLY A 252 19.00 24.30 -2.71
C GLY A 252 18.27 24.46 -1.38
N HIS A 253 16.95 24.65 -1.38
CA HIS A 253 16.13 24.79 -0.18
C HIS A 253 15.18 23.61 -0.09
N THR A 254 15.58 22.56 0.65
CA THR A 254 14.69 21.42 0.93
C THR A 254 13.58 21.88 1.86
N SER A 255 12.40 22.17 1.29
CA SER A 255 11.18 22.40 2.05
C SER A 255 10.56 21.06 2.48
N TYR A 256 9.78 21.06 3.56
CA TYR A 256 8.96 19.91 3.98
C TYR A 256 8.02 19.41 2.85
N CYS A 257 7.66 20.29 1.92
CA CYS A 257 6.75 20.00 0.80
C CYS A 257 7.32 19.02 -0.25
N ASP A 258 8.61 18.68 -0.21
CA ASP A 258 9.25 17.77 -1.17
C ASP A 258 9.39 16.33 -0.63
N VAL A 259 8.95 16.08 0.60
CA VAL A 259 9.01 14.77 1.23
C VAL A 259 7.62 14.16 1.23
N ALA A 260 7.53 12.93 0.73
CA ALA A 260 6.35 12.12 0.83
C ALA A 260 6.67 10.81 1.55
N VAL A 261 5.64 10.14 2.03
CA VAL A 261 5.74 8.79 2.57
C VAL A 261 5.03 7.81 1.67
N THR A 262 5.53 6.59 1.62
CA THR A 262 4.86 5.46 0.98
C THR A 262 4.73 4.33 1.98
N GLN A 263 3.56 3.69 2.00
CA GLN A 263 3.29 2.50 2.78
C GLN A 263 3.19 1.29 1.85
N HIS A 264 3.72 0.16 2.28
CA HIS A 264 3.57 -1.11 1.56
C HIS A 264 2.10 -1.57 1.63
N ASP A 265 1.55 -2.08 0.53
CA ASP A 265 0.17 -2.59 0.42
C ASP A 265 -0.25 -3.51 1.60
N VAL A 266 0.59 -4.47 1.97
CA VAL A 266 0.42 -5.37 3.13
C VAL A 266 0.17 -4.61 4.44
N PHE A 267 0.88 -3.50 4.68
CA PHE A 267 0.69 -2.74 5.91
C PHE A 267 -0.56 -1.88 5.88
N ARG A 268 -0.96 -1.43 4.70
CA ARG A 268 -2.26 -0.78 4.50
C ARG A 268 -3.39 -1.77 4.75
N ASP A 269 -3.31 -2.97 4.18
CA ASP A 269 -4.27 -4.05 4.39
C ASP A 269 -4.32 -4.49 5.86
N LEU A 270 -3.16 -4.53 6.53
CA LEU A 270 -3.09 -4.77 7.95
C LEU A 270 -3.78 -3.68 8.77
N ALA A 271 -3.57 -2.40 8.43
CA ALA A 271 -4.24 -1.29 9.08
C ALA A 271 -5.76 -1.37 8.90
N LEU A 272 -6.24 -1.74 7.71
CA LEU A 272 -7.66 -1.97 7.43
C LEU A 272 -8.21 -3.14 8.25
N HIS A 273 -7.52 -4.29 8.25
CA HIS A 273 -7.91 -5.48 9.02
C HIS A 273 -8.05 -5.17 10.51
N LEU A 274 -7.06 -4.48 11.09
CA LEU A 274 -7.06 -4.11 12.51
C LEU A 274 -8.03 -2.98 12.86
N SER A 275 -8.46 -2.17 11.88
CA SER A 275 -9.43 -1.09 12.07
C SER A 275 -10.90 -1.53 11.94
N ASN A 276 -11.14 -2.76 11.48
CA ASN A 276 -12.48 -3.26 11.21
C ASN A 276 -13.19 -4.11 12.31
N PRO A 277 -12.70 -4.29 13.55
CA PRO A 277 -13.45 -5.08 14.52
C PRO A 277 -14.72 -4.34 14.99
N GLY A 278 -15.81 -5.09 15.15
CA GLY A 278 -17.07 -4.58 15.71
C GLY A 278 -18.05 -3.99 14.69
N ASN A 279 -19.08 -3.34 15.23
CA ASN A 279 -20.15 -2.69 14.46
C ASN A 279 -19.59 -1.54 13.62
N ILE A 280 -20.01 -1.44 12.36
CA ILE A 280 -19.47 -0.48 11.41
C ILE A 280 -19.73 0.99 11.81
N SER A 281 -20.88 1.26 12.42
CA SER A 281 -21.26 2.59 12.91
C SER A 281 -20.42 3.04 14.11
N GLU A 282 -19.83 2.11 14.87
CA GLU A 282 -19.03 2.40 16.06
C GLU A 282 -17.51 2.48 15.77
N ARG A 283 -17.10 2.20 14.52
CA ARG A 283 -15.67 2.20 14.16
C ARG A 283 -15.12 3.61 14.22
N LYS A 284 -13.97 3.76 14.91
CA LYS A 284 -13.19 5.01 14.91
C LYS A 284 -12.74 5.43 13.51
N ARG A 285 -12.51 4.47 12.62
CA ARG A 285 -12.07 4.65 11.24
C ARG A 285 -13.02 3.96 10.28
N LEU A 286 -13.63 4.72 9.39
CA LEU A 286 -14.53 4.21 8.36
C LEU A 286 -13.83 4.32 7.01
N LEU A 287 -13.15 3.25 6.59
CA LEU A 287 -12.19 3.27 5.49
C LEU A 287 -12.65 2.34 4.36
N MET A 288 -12.71 2.85 3.13
CA MET A 288 -12.92 2.00 1.95
C MET A 288 -11.65 1.19 1.64
N PRO A 289 -11.72 -0.15 1.60
CA PRO A 289 -10.54 -1.00 1.42
C PRO A 289 -9.90 -0.82 0.05
N ARG A 290 -10.70 -0.58 -0.98
CA ARG A 290 -10.27 -0.39 -2.37
C ARG A 290 -11.21 0.58 -3.07
N ARG A 291 -10.82 0.98 -4.28
CA ARG A 291 -11.68 1.84 -5.10
C ARG A 291 -12.79 1.02 -5.73
N GLU A 292 -14.03 1.44 -5.49
CA GLU A 292 -15.22 0.80 -6.05
C GLU A 292 -16.08 1.83 -6.81
N MET A 293 -17.03 1.36 -7.63
CA MET A 293 -17.91 2.24 -8.40
C MET A 293 -19.01 2.91 -7.56
N GLY A 294 -19.14 2.52 -6.30
CA GLY A 294 -20.10 3.09 -5.35
C GLY A 294 -19.67 2.84 -3.92
N ILE A 295 -20.48 3.32 -2.98
CA ILE A 295 -20.25 3.12 -1.55
C ILE A 295 -20.51 1.65 -1.17
N PRO A 296 -19.74 1.05 -0.25
CA PRO A 296 -19.94 -0.34 0.14
C PRO A 296 -21.37 -0.59 0.65
N ILE A 297 -21.98 -1.69 0.19
CA ILE A 297 -23.35 -2.10 0.56
C ILE A 297 -23.52 -2.23 2.08
N GLU A 298 -22.45 -2.61 2.80
CA GLU A 298 -22.49 -2.69 4.26
C GLU A 298 -22.72 -1.34 4.92
N TRP A 299 -22.22 -0.25 4.34
CA TRP A 299 -22.44 1.11 4.88
C TRP A 299 -23.88 1.53 4.62
N GLU A 300 -24.40 1.25 3.41
CA GLU A 300 -25.80 1.53 3.06
C GLU A 300 -26.78 0.80 3.98
N ARG A 301 -26.49 -0.46 4.33
CA ARG A 301 -27.30 -1.25 5.28
C ARG A 301 -27.36 -0.67 6.69
N ASN A 302 -26.41 0.19 7.06
CA ASN A 302 -26.33 0.84 8.37
C ASN A 302 -26.58 2.35 8.29
N SER A 303 -27.19 2.82 7.19
CA SER A 303 -27.51 4.23 6.97
C SER A 303 -28.61 4.79 7.88
N ASP A 304 -29.28 3.93 8.65
CA ASP A 304 -30.31 4.29 9.62
C ASP A 304 -29.74 4.97 10.89
N GLN A 305 -28.43 4.88 11.11
CA GLN A 305 -27.74 5.42 12.28
C GLN A 305 -26.51 6.24 11.86
N PRO A 306 -26.08 7.23 12.68
CA PRO A 306 -24.86 7.96 12.41
C PRO A 306 -23.61 7.07 12.56
N PHE A 307 -22.56 7.40 11.81
CA PHE A 307 -21.26 6.76 11.92
C PHE A 307 -20.35 7.58 12.84
N ASP A 308 -19.94 7.01 13.95
CA ASP A 308 -19.09 7.62 14.98
C ASP A 308 -17.60 7.73 14.59
N ALA A 309 -17.30 7.59 13.29
CA ALA A 309 -15.94 7.62 12.79
C ALA A 309 -15.31 9.00 12.88
N GLN A 310 -14.06 9.04 13.35
CA GLN A 310 -13.21 10.24 13.33
C GLN A 310 -12.53 10.41 11.98
N ILE A 311 -12.16 9.29 11.34
CA ILE A 311 -11.60 9.29 10.00
C ILE A 311 -12.58 8.59 9.05
N VAL A 312 -12.94 9.29 7.98
CA VAL A 312 -13.72 8.74 6.88
C VAL A 312 -12.87 8.79 5.62
N SER A 313 -12.62 7.64 5.00
CA SER A 313 -11.89 7.56 3.74
C SER A 313 -12.73 6.88 2.67
N ILE A 314 -13.02 7.63 1.61
CA ILE A 314 -13.87 7.21 0.50
C ILE A 314 -13.05 7.18 -0.79
N HIS A 315 -13.02 6.00 -1.39
CA HIS A 315 -12.31 5.70 -2.61
C HIS A 315 -13.33 5.28 -3.68
N THR A 316 -13.81 6.22 -4.49
CA THR A 316 -14.83 5.89 -5.50
C THR A 316 -14.37 6.23 -6.92
N GLY A 317 -14.93 5.48 -7.87
CA GLY A 317 -14.77 5.70 -9.30
C GLY A 317 -15.60 6.90 -9.76
N GLU A 318 -16.48 6.68 -10.72
CA GLU A 318 -17.47 7.68 -11.13
C GLU A 318 -18.70 7.56 -10.22
N MET A 319 -19.10 8.65 -9.57
CA MET A 319 -20.35 8.71 -8.79
C MET A 319 -21.18 9.91 -9.20
N LYS A 320 -22.48 9.68 -9.38
CA LYS A 320 -23.50 10.71 -9.56
C LYS A 320 -24.11 11.07 -8.21
N GLU A 321 -24.79 12.21 -8.15
CA GLU A 321 -25.51 12.65 -6.95
C GLU A 321 -26.46 11.58 -6.39
N MET A 322 -27.15 10.84 -7.27
CA MET A 322 -28.10 9.78 -6.87
C MET A 322 -27.44 8.51 -6.32
N ASP A 323 -26.13 8.34 -6.49
CA ASP A 323 -25.41 7.17 -5.99
C ASP A 323 -25.03 7.34 -4.51
N TRP A 324 -25.22 8.54 -3.96
CA TRP A 324 -25.05 8.81 -2.53
C TRP A 324 -26.34 8.56 -1.76
N PHE A 325 -26.19 8.00 -0.56
CA PHE A 325 -27.22 8.01 0.47
C PHE A 325 -26.86 9.00 1.57
N GLN A 326 -27.84 9.39 2.40
CA GLN A 326 -27.60 10.30 3.51
C GLN A 326 -26.68 9.62 4.54
N MET A 327 -25.54 10.25 4.81
CA MET A 327 -24.57 9.77 5.79
C MET A 327 -24.30 10.87 6.82
N GLU A 328 -24.30 10.50 8.09
CA GLU A 328 -23.99 11.41 9.18
C GLU A 328 -22.71 10.99 9.89
N PHE A 329 -21.74 11.91 9.95
CA PHE A 329 -20.46 11.72 10.62
C PHE A 329 -20.30 12.75 11.74
N PRO A 330 -21.00 12.59 12.88
CA PRO A 330 -21.01 13.58 13.96
C PRO A 330 -19.64 13.78 14.62
N LYS A 331 -18.73 12.80 14.51
CA LYS A 331 -17.39 12.81 15.11
C LYS A 331 -16.27 12.93 14.08
N ALA A 332 -16.59 13.14 12.81
CA ALA A 332 -15.56 13.22 11.77
C ALA A 332 -14.67 14.45 11.96
N GLU A 333 -13.38 14.20 12.08
CA GLU A 333 -12.31 15.19 12.14
C GLU A 333 -11.53 15.20 10.82
N VAL A 334 -11.43 14.04 10.16
CA VAL A 334 -10.69 13.88 8.91
C VAL A 334 -11.56 13.20 7.86
N LEU A 335 -11.69 13.84 6.69
CA LEU A 335 -12.37 13.31 5.52
C LEU A 335 -11.39 13.23 4.34
N ILE A 336 -11.08 12.02 3.89
CA ILE A 336 -10.24 11.76 2.73
C ILE A 336 -11.13 11.30 1.58
N LEU A 337 -11.16 12.09 0.51
CA LEU A 337 -11.92 11.79 -0.70
C LEU A 337 -10.95 11.59 -1.87
N ASN A 338 -10.99 10.42 -2.48
CA ASN A 338 -10.13 10.08 -3.62
C ASN A 338 -10.99 9.64 -4.80
N PHE A 339 -11.36 10.62 -5.62
CA PHE A 339 -12.15 10.44 -6.83
C PHE A 339 -11.27 10.26 -8.06
N SER A 340 -11.82 9.59 -9.07
CA SER A 340 -11.11 9.33 -10.33
C SER A 340 -11.30 10.43 -11.40
N LEU A 341 -12.21 11.38 -11.17
CA LEU A 341 -12.64 12.41 -12.13
C LEU A 341 -12.37 13.84 -11.64
N GLU A 342 -12.32 14.77 -12.58
CA GLU A 342 -12.19 16.22 -12.32
C GLU A 342 -13.49 16.84 -11.78
N GLU A 343 -14.65 16.26 -12.12
CA GLU A 343 -15.97 16.63 -11.58
C GLU A 343 -16.47 15.53 -10.64
N TYR A 344 -16.81 15.89 -9.39
CA TYR A 344 -17.29 14.96 -8.37
C TYR A 344 -18.36 15.62 -7.50
N PHE A 345 -19.27 14.80 -6.98
CA PHE A 345 -20.27 15.22 -6.00
C PHE A 345 -19.79 14.85 -4.60
N LEU A 346 -19.82 15.82 -3.69
CA LEU A 346 -19.53 15.57 -2.28
C LEU A 346 -20.66 14.75 -1.64
N PRO A 347 -20.35 13.90 -0.64
CA PRO A 347 -21.37 13.21 0.12
C PRO A 347 -22.38 14.21 0.71
N PRO A 348 -23.70 13.92 0.68
CA PRO A 348 -24.70 14.71 1.37
C PRO A 348 -24.58 14.45 2.88
N CYS A 349 -23.58 15.09 3.49
CA CYS A 349 -23.27 14.99 4.90
C CYS A 349 -23.23 16.40 5.53
N ASN A 350 -23.85 16.58 6.70
CA ASN A 350 -23.95 17.89 7.37
C ASN A 350 -22.58 18.49 7.68
N THR A 351 -21.58 17.65 7.96
CA THR A 351 -20.18 18.02 8.23
C THR A 351 -19.39 18.39 6.96
N CYS A 352 -19.80 17.90 5.79
CA CYS A 352 -19.14 18.14 4.51
C CYS A 352 -19.43 19.56 3.99
N GLN A 353 -20.59 20.12 4.35
CA GLN A 353 -21.02 21.45 3.91
C GLN A 353 -20.24 22.59 4.58
N SER A 354 -19.62 22.36 5.75
CA SER A 354 -18.78 23.36 6.43
C SER A 354 -17.33 23.41 5.95
N LEU A 355 -16.86 22.36 5.26
CA LEU A 355 -15.48 22.24 4.75
C LEU A 355 -15.34 22.69 3.28
N GLY A 356 -16.45 23.08 2.64
CA GLY A 356 -16.52 23.44 1.21
C GLY A 356 -16.39 24.92 0.88
N HIS A 357 -15.80 25.75 1.75
CA HIS A 357 -15.63 27.19 1.53
C HIS A 357 -14.17 27.65 1.56
#